data_AF-A0A1Q1NHY8-F1
#
_entry.id   AF-A0A1Q1NHY8-F1
#
_cell.length_a   1.000
_cell.length_b   1.000
_cell.length_c   1.000
_cell.angle_alpha   90.00
_cell.angle_beta   90.00
_cell.angle_gamma   90.00
#
_symmetry.space_group_name_H-M   'P 1'
#
loop_
_entity.id
_entity.type
_entity.pdbx_description
1 polymer ?
#
loop_
_entity_poly.entity_id
_entity_poly.type
_entity_poly.pdbx_seq_one_letter_code
_entity_poly.pdbx_strand_id
1 'polypeptide(L)'
;MKLSNVALFMGACSSAVANPVHELLYRRDVANGTTVAGGSNSSAAGDASNGTATASSTSPSSTAATNVTGGGYGNSSSGSGSSSGSSGSVSVFVTGGTSTLSNSSGVDVNWLFNSSQSLNVTQLYQISIQINQTLGQGSNNGVVIVSNAESLESLGFFSSLVFNTDKPIVIAQNAATGAAIAQDPSSKARGPLVLGDNHLIYPGVFAPSAGETSSCAAVGIASDASNATWFFENSVPALTGPSSVIKQNYTNFTNIDVQNTPVVPIIYDGGYSTQIISSLTSASGFVIVSSGVNSTTSSIGNTSVPVVFAEGGSGLHFVGDEDVPQGTIPAGYLSPVKAQILLSVAAVNGVSSSDALRSLFP
;
A
#
# COMPACT_ATOMS: atom_id res chain seq x y z
N MET A 1 -0.45 -47.57 -4.27
CA MET A 1 -0.46 -46.38 -3.40
C MET A 1 0.40 -45.33 -4.10
N LYS A 2 -0.25 -44.28 -4.62
CA LYS A 2 0.33 -43.33 -5.59
C LYS A 2 0.92 -42.13 -4.84
N LEU A 3 2.18 -41.81 -5.13
CA LEU A 3 2.81 -40.56 -4.73
C LEU A 3 2.38 -39.42 -5.68
N SER A 4 2.32 -38.25 -5.07
CA SER A 4 1.74 -37.00 -5.55
C SER A 4 2.63 -36.29 -6.58
N ASN A 5 1.99 -35.81 -7.67
CA ASN A 5 2.56 -34.85 -8.60
C ASN A 5 2.17 -33.43 -8.13
N VAL A 6 3.15 -32.65 -7.69
CA VAL A 6 3.02 -31.19 -7.59
C VAL A 6 3.91 -30.60 -8.68
N ALA A 7 3.29 -30.20 -9.78
CA ALA A 7 3.95 -29.50 -10.88
C ALA A 7 3.62 -28.01 -10.78
N LEU A 8 4.68 -27.24 -10.54
CA LEU A 8 4.96 -25.86 -10.95
C LEU A 8 3.85 -25.13 -11.74
N PHE A 9 3.30 -24.06 -11.16
CA PHE A 9 2.76 -22.92 -11.90
C PHE A 9 3.55 -21.67 -11.49
N MET A 10 4.69 -21.44 -12.16
CA MET A 10 5.34 -20.12 -12.23
C MET A 10 4.76 -19.41 -13.44
N GLY A 11 3.76 -18.55 -13.22
CA GLY A 11 3.21 -17.65 -14.22
C GLY A 11 4.03 -16.35 -14.28
N ALA A 12 4.83 -16.24 -15.33
CA ALA A 12 5.39 -15.04 -15.97
C ALA A 12 5.49 -13.73 -15.16
N CYS A 13 6.63 -13.51 -14.50
CA CYS A 13 7.33 -12.23 -14.58
C CYS A 13 8.53 -12.45 -15.50
N SER A 14 8.28 -12.47 -16.81
CA SER A 14 9.35 -12.57 -17.79
C SER A 14 10.05 -11.22 -17.89
N SER A 15 11.32 -11.24 -17.49
CA SER A 15 12.33 -10.20 -17.68
C SER A 15 12.30 -9.59 -19.08
N ALA A 16 12.02 -8.29 -19.16
CA ALA A 16 12.52 -7.42 -20.22
C ALA A 16 13.25 -6.25 -19.56
N VAL A 17 14.58 -6.32 -19.61
CA VAL A 17 15.45 -5.18 -19.32
C VAL A 17 15.29 -4.21 -20.48
N ALA A 18 14.40 -3.22 -20.35
CA ALA A 18 14.36 -2.03 -21.18
C ALA A 18 13.71 -0.88 -20.41
N ASN A 19 14.41 0.24 -20.39
CA ASN A 19 14.12 1.52 -19.75
C ASN A 19 12.61 1.93 -19.78
N PRO A 20 11.92 2.22 -18.66
CA PRO A 20 10.46 2.34 -18.62
C PRO A 20 9.93 3.75 -18.99
N VAL A 21 10.63 4.52 -19.81
CA VAL A 21 10.23 5.91 -20.14
C VAL A 21 9.72 6.06 -21.58
N HIS A 22 9.75 5.00 -22.38
CA HIS A 22 9.50 5.15 -23.82
C HIS A 22 8.10 4.71 -24.30
N GLU A 23 7.27 4.12 -23.44
CA GLU A 23 5.93 3.63 -23.84
C GLU A 23 4.76 4.55 -23.44
N LEU A 24 5.02 5.60 -22.66
CA LEU A 24 4.01 6.59 -22.22
C LEU A 24 3.80 7.76 -23.19
N LEU A 25 4.55 7.84 -24.31
CA LEU A 25 4.54 9.00 -25.20
C LEU A 25 4.10 8.75 -26.65
N TYR A 26 3.47 7.60 -26.96
CA TYR A 26 2.97 7.37 -28.33
C TYR A 26 1.51 6.93 -28.40
N ARG A 27 0.62 7.80 -27.90
CA ARG A 27 -0.74 7.93 -28.45
C ARG A 27 -1.00 9.38 -28.84
N ARG A 28 -0.37 9.81 -29.94
CA ARG A 28 -0.86 10.93 -30.75
C ARG A 28 -0.46 10.71 -32.20
N ASP A 29 -1.50 10.57 -33.02
CA ASP A 29 -1.52 10.66 -34.48
C ASP A 29 -0.74 9.53 -35.21
N VAL A 30 -1.22 8.85 -36.25
CA VAL A 30 -1.98 9.31 -37.42
C VAL A 30 -2.63 8.07 -38.08
N ALA A 31 -3.89 8.21 -38.48
CA ALA A 31 -4.45 7.44 -39.58
C ALA A 31 -3.79 7.84 -40.90
N ASN A 32 -2.85 7.05 -41.44
CA ASN A 32 -2.71 6.83 -42.88
C ASN A 32 -1.60 5.80 -43.15
N GLY A 33 -1.88 4.85 -44.04
CA GLY A 33 -0.97 3.75 -44.33
C GLY A 33 0.26 4.17 -45.14
N THR A 34 1.39 3.54 -44.87
CA THR A 34 2.25 2.92 -45.89
C THR A 34 3.34 2.07 -45.22
N THR A 35 3.55 0.89 -45.78
CA THR A 35 4.52 -0.15 -45.41
C THR A 35 5.95 0.23 -45.77
N VAL A 36 6.95 -0.02 -44.91
CA VAL A 36 8.32 -0.41 -45.33
C VAL A 36 8.97 -1.30 -44.27
N ALA A 37 9.68 -2.32 -44.76
CA ALA A 37 10.27 -3.45 -44.07
C ALA A 37 11.74 -3.24 -43.62
N GLY A 38 12.16 -4.05 -42.65
CA GLY A 38 13.40 -4.85 -42.77
C GLY A 38 14.66 -4.36 -42.03
N GLY A 39 15.30 -5.30 -41.31
CA GLY A 39 16.77 -5.34 -41.24
C GLY A 39 17.39 -5.55 -39.84
N SER A 40 17.48 -6.80 -39.41
CA SER A 40 18.41 -7.25 -38.35
C SER A 40 19.85 -7.24 -38.86
N ASN A 41 20.83 -6.84 -38.04
CA ASN A 41 22.15 -7.48 -38.10
C ASN A 41 22.95 -7.37 -36.78
N SER A 42 23.49 -8.51 -36.40
CA SER A 42 24.42 -8.78 -35.31
C SER A 42 25.87 -8.61 -35.77
N SER A 43 26.79 -8.28 -34.86
CA SER A 43 28.24 -8.48 -35.03
C SER A 43 28.96 -8.44 -33.69
N ALA A 44 29.99 -9.28 -33.60
CA ALA A 44 30.64 -9.81 -32.41
C ALA A 44 31.77 -8.94 -31.80
N ALA A 45 32.01 -9.23 -30.52
CA ALA A 45 33.27 -9.44 -29.78
C ALA A 45 34.60 -8.84 -30.24
N GLY A 46 35.33 -8.28 -29.26
CA GLY A 46 36.79 -8.08 -29.28
C GLY A 46 37.33 -7.96 -27.85
N ASP A 47 38.07 -8.97 -27.41
CA ASP A 47 38.80 -9.08 -26.14
C ASP A 47 40.26 -8.60 -26.33
N ALA A 48 40.83 -7.89 -25.34
CA ALA A 48 42.28 -7.73 -25.19
C ALA A 48 42.69 -7.18 -23.80
N SER A 49 43.28 -8.08 -23.01
CA SER A 49 44.55 -7.93 -22.24
C SER A 49 44.70 -6.94 -21.07
N ASN A 50 44.65 -7.51 -19.86
CA ASN A 50 45.70 -7.63 -18.83
C ASN A 50 46.76 -6.50 -18.63
N GLY A 51 46.79 -5.93 -17.42
CA GLY A 51 47.91 -5.13 -16.90
C GLY A 51 47.85 -4.98 -15.37
N THR A 52 48.69 -5.73 -14.66
CA THR A 52 48.87 -5.74 -13.20
C THR A 52 49.80 -4.62 -12.75
N ALA A 53 49.45 -3.88 -11.68
CA ALA A 53 50.40 -3.11 -10.88
C ALA A 53 49.92 -2.95 -9.43
N THR A 54 50.82 -3.23 -8.49
CA THR A 54 50.63 -3.27 -7.04
C THR A 54 51.23 -2.04 -6.34
N ALA A 55 50.67 -1.76 -5.16
CA ALA A 55 51.21 -1.02 -4.00
C ALA A 55 51.23 0.53 -4.03
N SER A 56 50.53 1.17 -3.09
CA SER A 56 51.07 1.49 -1.74
C SER A 56 50.19 2.52 -0.99
N SER A 57 50.30 2.48 0.33
CA SER A 57 49.56 3.20 1.37
C SER A 57 49.82 4.70 1.45
N THR A 58 48.78 5.53 1.67
CA THR A 58 48.89 6.75 2.50
C THR A 58 47.50 7.20 3.01
N SER A 59 47.34 7.33 4.32
CA SER A 59 46.22 8.07 4.94
C SER A 59 46.54 9.56 4.97
N PRO A 60 45.54 10.45 4.75
CA PRO A 60 45.57 11.78 5.33
C PRO A 60 44.39 12.00 6.28
N SER A 61 44.72 12.42 7.50
CA SER A 61 43.84 13.12 8.42
C SER A 61 43.60 14.54 7.91
N SER A 62 42.34 15.00 7.85
CA SER A 62 42.04 16.42 7.99
C SER A 62 40.63 16.65 8.55
N THR A 63 40.58 17.51 9.55
CA THR A 63 39.38 18.05 10.19
C THR A 63 39.14 19.45 9.60
N ALA A 64 37.95 19.72 9.05
CA ALA A 64 37.27 21.03 9.07
C ALA A 64 36.01 21.01 8.20
N ALA A 65 34.93 21.56 8.75
CA ALA A 65 33.59 21.67 8.17
C ALA A 65 33.52 22.59 6.93
N THR A 66 32.51 22.44 6.07
CA THR A 66 31.28 23.28 5.99
C THR A 66 30.53 23.06 4.64
N ASN A 67 29.21 22.86 4.72
CA ASN A 67 28.11 23.14 3.76
C ASN A 67 27.87 22.35 2.44
N VAL A 68 26.72 21.62 2.47
CA VAL A 68 25.63 21.40 1.49
C VAL A 68 25.96 20.81 0.10
N THR A 69 25.37 19.63 -0.20
CA THR A 69 24.44 19.32 -1.33
C THR A 69 24.60 17.85 -1.76
N GLY A 70 23.50 17.09 -1.75
CA GLY A 70 23.21 15.98 -2.66
C GLY A 70 24.15 14.78 -2.76
N GLY A 71 23.63 13.60 -2.38
CA GLY A 71 24.04 12.31 -2.95
C GLY A 71 25.22 11.61 -2.28
N GLY A 72 24.94 10.46 -1.67
CA GLY A 72 25.96 9.50 -1.27
C GLY A 72 25.74 8.95 0.13
N TYR A 73 24.90 7.93 0.27
CA TYR A 73 24.96 7.05 1.43
C TYR A 73 25.55 5.73 0.98
N GLY A 74 26.82 5.55 1.32
CA GLY A 74 27.57 4.34 1.09
C GLY A 74 27.03 3.19 1.94
N ASN A 75 26.95 2.04 1.29
CA ASN A 75 26.68 0.72 1.84
C ASN A 75 27.45 0.50 3.15
N SER A 76 26.74 0.53 4.29
CA SER A 76 27.27 0.01 5.54
C SER A 76 26.80 -1.43 5.67
N SER A 77 27.70 -2.37 5.37
CA SER A 77 27.51 -3.80 5.63
C SER A 77 27.17 -3.98 7.11
N SER A 78 25.95 -4.45 7.38
CA SER A 78 25.42 -4.75 8.70
C SER A 78 26.29 -5.82 9.38
N GLY A 79 27.26 -5.39 10.16
CA GLY A 79 27.88 -6.22 11.17
C GLY A 79 26.84 -6.50 12.25
N SER A 80 26.63 -7.79 12.54
CA SER A 80 25.76 -8.31 13.59
C SER A 80 26.20 -7.79 14.96
N GLY A 81 25.76 -6.58 15.30
CA GLY A 81 25.87 -6.00 16.63
C GLY A 81 24.50 -6.07 17.28
N SER A 82 24.33 -7.00 18.23
CA SER A 82 23.21 -7.01 19.17
C SER A 82 23.23 -5.70 19.96
N SER A 83 22.60 -4.66 19.41
CA SER A 83 22.36 -3.43 20.13
C SER A 83 21.21 -3.70 21.08
N SER A 84 21.53 -3.75 22.37
CA SER A 84 20.58 -3.63 23.48
C SER A 84 19.91 -2.25 23.41
N GLY A 85 19.00 -2.10 22.45
CA GLY A 85 18.11 -0.95 22.27
C GLY A 85 16.90 -1.09 23.18
N SER A 86 16.48 0.02 23.79
CA SER A 86 15.37 0.15 24.75
C SER A 86 14.36 -0.99 24.77
N SER A 87 14.15 -1.56 25.96
CA SER A 87 13.13 -2.57 26.31
C SER A 87 11.69 -2.03 26.17
N GLY A 88 11.36 -1.46 25.02
CA GLY A 88 10.00 -1.09 24.69
C GLY A 88 9.24 -2.27 24.13
N SER A 89 7.96 -2.36 24.49
CA SER A 89 7.08 -3.45 24.07
C SER A 89 6.46 -3.15 22.71
N VAL A 90 6.09 -4.21 21.99
CA VAL A 90 5.18 -4.12 20.85
C VAL A 90 3.78 -4.42 21.33
N SER A 91 2.82 -3.59 20.95
CA SER A 91 1.42 -3.83 21.26
C SER A 91 0.74 -4.51 20.08
N VAL A 92 0.03 -5.59 20.37
CA VAL A 92 -0.61 -6.46 19.39
C VAL A 92 -2.12 -6.35 19.59
N PHE A 93 -2.83 -5.84 18.58
CA PHE A 93 -4.29 -5.76 18.58
C PHE A 93 -4.84 -6.87 17.70
N VAL A 94 -5.59 -7.80 18.29
CA VAL A 94 -6.17 -8.93 17.57
C VAL A 94 -7.62 -8.62 17.21
N THR A 95 -7.90 -8.62 15.91
CA THR A 95 -9.23 -8.36 15.32
C THR A 95 -9.75 -9.55 14.51
N GLY A 96 -8.85 -10.46 14.16
CA GLY A 96 -9.07 -11.71 13.44
C GLY A 96 -7.73 -12.43 13.26
N GLY A 97 -7.69 -13.44 12.39
CA GLY A 97 -6.45 -14.17 12.08
C GLY A 97 -6.00 -15.12 13.20
N THR A 98 -4.69 -15.39 13.26
CA THR A 98 -4.09 -16.36 14.19
C THR A 98 -3.12 -15.71 15.16
N SER A 99 -3.33 -15.95 16.45
CA SER A 99 -2.41 -15.50 17.50
C SER A 99 -2.19 -16.62 18.52
N THR A 100 -0.93 -16.96 18.73
CA THR A 100 -0.46 -17.83 19.82
C THR A 100 0.33 -17.05 20.87
N LEU A 101 0.47 -15.74 20.69
CA LEU A 101 1.23 -14.87 21.59
C LEU A 101 0.47 -14.65 22.89
N SER A 102 1.23 -14.55 23.97
CA SER A 102 0.76 -14.17 25.30
C SER A 102 1.54 -12.97 25.82
N ASN A 103 0.94 -12.25 26.77
CA ASN A 103 1.53 -11.04 27.32
C ASN A 103 2.87 -11.36 28.00
N SER A 104 3.89 -10.58 27.64
CA SER A 104 5.26 -10.69 28.14
C SER A 104 5.90 -9.31 28.21
N SER A 105 7.11 -9.20 28.75
CA SER A 105 7.80 -7.91 28.88
C SER A 105 8.06 -7.19 27.54
N GLY A 106 8.05 -7.92 26.42
CA GLY A 106 8.27 -7.38 25.07
C GLY A 106 7.01 -7.29 24.21
N VAL A 107 5.89 -7.86 24.64
CA VAL A 107 4.65 -7.97 23.84
C VAL A 107 3.42 -7.78 24.72
N ASP A 108 2.54 -6.87 24.34
CA ASP A 108 1.25 -6.64 24.99
C ASP A 108 0.09 -6.94 24.02
N VAL A 109 -0.63 -8.03 24.26
CA VAL A 109 -1.70 -8.54 23.39
C VAL A 109 -3.07 -8.09 23.91
N ASN A 110 -3.79 -7.39 23.03
CA ASN A 110 -5.11 -6.84 23.27
C ASN A 110 -6.10 -7.43 22.25
N TRP A 111 -7.13 -8.13 22.72
CA TRP A 111 -8.17 -8.70 21.87
C TRP A 111 -9.31 -7.71 21.70
N LEU A 112 -9.55 -7.25 20.48
CA LEU A 112 -10.61 -6.28 20.16
C LEU A 112 -11.82 -6.98 19.53
N PHE A 113 -11.57 -7.82 18.52
CA PHE A 113 -12.61 -8.53 17.78
C PHE A 113 -12.16 -9.94 17.42
N ASN A 114 -13.12 -10.76 16.98
CA ASN A 114 -12.87 -12.04 16.34
C ASN A 114 -13.69 -12.12 15.05
N SER A 115 -13.28 -11.35 14.04
CA SER A 115 -13.96 -11.30 12.75
C SER A 115 -13.37 -12.32 11.77
N SER A 116 -14.25 -13.04 11.07
CA SER A 116 -13.92 -13.85 9.89
C SER A 116 -14.26 -13.14 8.57
N GLN A 117 -14.86 -11.95 8.63
CA GLN A 117 -15.26 -11.14 7.48
C GLN A 117 -14.43 -9.85 7.43
N SER A 118 -14.48 -9.15 6.30
CA SER A 118 -13.84 -7.84 6.16
C SER A 118 -14.37 -6.85 7.19
N LEU A 119 -13.48 -6.12 7.84
CA LEU A 119 -13.84 -5.07 8.80
C LEU A 119 -14.44 -3.87 8.07
N ASN A 120 -15.56 -3.37 8.59
CA ASN A 120 -16.19 -2.14 8.08
C ASN A 120 -15.52 -0.88 8.65
N VAL A 121 -15.77 0.28 8.03
CA VAL A 121 -15.14 1.56 8.39
C VAL A 121 -15.33 1.93 9.86
N THR A 122 -16.48 1.63 10.47
CA THR A 122 -16.71 1.88 11.90
C THR A 122 -15.74 1.06 12.77
N GLN A 123 -15.54 -0.21 12.44
CA GLN A 123 -14.57 -1.06 13.14
C GLN A 123 -13.14 -0.57 12.93
N LEU A 124 -12.80 -0.09 11.72
CA LEU A 124 -11.48 0.49 11.44
C LEU A 124 -11.19 1.70 12.36
N TYR A 125 -12.17 2.60 12.54
CA TYR A 125 -12.04 3.72 13.49
C TYR A 125 -11.91 3.27 14.95
N GLN A 126 -12.70 2.28 15.39
CA GLN A 126 -12.60 1.73 16.75
C GLN A 126 -11.20 1.19 17.05
N ILE A 127 -10.58 0.50 16.07
CA ILE A 127 -9.20 0.01 16.18
C ILE A 127 -8.23 1.18 16.27
N SER A 128 -8.42 2.20 15.42
CA SER A 128 -7.49 3.33 15.40
C SER A 128 -7.42 4.12 16.69
N ILE A 129 -8.54 4.25 17.41
CA ILE A 129 -8.59 4.90 18.73
C ILE A 129 -7.66 4.18 19.71
N GLN A 130 -7.71 2.84 19.77
CA GLN A 130 -6.85 2.04 20.64
C GLN A 130 -5.38 2.15 20.24
N ILE A 131 -5.10 2.09 18.94
CA ILE A 131 -3.74 2.17 18.42
C ILE A 131 -3.11 3.53 18.69
N ASN A 132 -3.83 4.63 18.49
CA ASN A 132 -3.29 5.97 18.68
C ASN A 132 -2.93 6.26 20.14
N GLN A 133 -3.74 5.75 21.08
CA GLN A 133 -3.43 5.81 22.51
C GLN A 133 -2.11 5.10 22.84
N THR A 134 -1.84 3.97 22.19
CA THR A 134 -0.61 3.20 22.36
C THR A 134 0.59 3.81 21.64
N LEU A 135 0.41 4.32 20.41
CA LEU A 135 1.48 4.96 19.65
C LEU A 135 2.02 6.21 20.37
N GLY A 136 1.16 6.93 21.10
CA GLY A 136 1.56 8.07 21.93
C GLY A 136 2.42 7.72 23.16
N GLN A 137 2.50 6.44 23.54
CA GLN A 137 3.30 6.00 24.69
C GLN A 137 4.78 5.86 24.31
N GLY A 138 5.68 6.50 25.07
CA GLY A 138 7.12 6.46 24.81
C GLY A 138 7.76 5.06 24.95
N SER A 139 7.12 4.15 25.69
CA SER A 139 7.59 2.78 25.91
C SER A 139 7.18 1.78 24.82
N ASN A 140 6.32 2.17 23.87
CA ASN A 140 5.88 1.30 22.79
C ASN A 140 6.79 1.47 21.56
N ASN A 141 7.36 0.36 21.07
CA ASN A 141 8.28 0.32 19.94
C ASN A 141 7.57 0.23 18.58
N GLY A 142 6.31 -0.19 18.56
CA GLY A 142 5.52 -0.41 17.36
C GLY A 142 4.19 -1.10 17.69
N VAL A 143 3.34 -1.18 16.67
CA VAL A 143 2.02 -1.78 16.77
C VAL A 143 1.86 -2.88 15.72
N VAL A 144 1.23 -3.97 16.13
CA VAL A 144 0.78 -5.05 15.25
C VAL A 144 -0.74 -5.12 15.28
N ILE A 145 -1.36 -5.22 14.11
CA ILE A 145 -2.78 -5.51 13.95
C ILE A 145 -2.91 -6.91 13.35
N VAL A 146 -3.43 -7.85 14.13
CA VAL A 146 -3.63 -9.23 13.70
C VAL A 146 -5.04 -9.36 13.16
N SER A 147 -5.19 -9.70 11.88
CA SER A 147 -6.49 -9.76 11.22
C SER A 147 -6.61 -10.92 10.23
N ASN A 148 -7.80 -11.10 9.66
CA ASN A 148 -8.03 -12.06 8.57
C ASN A 148 -7.60 -11.48 7.21
N ALA A 149 -7.43 -12.35 6.21
CA ALA A 149 -7.11 -11.96 4.84
C ALA A 149 -8.07 -10.90 4.27
N GLU A 150 -9.37 -11.05 4.55
CA GLU A 150 -10.45 -10.16 4.08
C GLU A 150 -10.32 -8.70 4.54
N SER A 151 -9.52 -8.44 5.58
CA SER A 151 -9.35 -7.11 6.16
C SER A 151 -7.96 -6.52 5.94
N LEU A 152 -7.03 -7.25 5.31
CA LEU A 152 -5.66 -6.75 5.11
C LEU A 152 -5.64 -5.50 4.24
N GLU A 153 -6.39 -5.52 3.14
CA GLU A 153 -6.51 -4.39 2.23
C GLU A 153 -7.09 -3.15 2.93
N SER A 154 -8.21 -3.32 3.62
CA SER A 154 -8.92 -2.23 4.26
C SER A 154 -8.13 -1.63 5.42
N LEU A 155 -7.55 -2.46 6.28
CA LEU A 155 -6.69 -2.02 7.38
C LEU A 155 -5.42 -1.34 6.86
N GLY A 156 -4.78 -1.89 5.83
CA GLY A 156 -3.55 -1.35 5.25
C GLY A 156 -3.77 0.05 4.72
N PHE A 157 -4.79 0.21 3.89
CA PHE A 157 -5.08 1.49 3.27
C PHE A 157 -5.58 2.52 4.29
N PHE A 158 -6.55 2.14 5.15
CA PHE A 158 -7.07 3.02 6.19
C PHE A 158 -5.97 3.52 7.14
N SER A 159 -5.09 2.61 7.61
CA SER A 159 -3.96 2.97 8.47
C SER A 159 -3.04 3.98 7.80
N SER A 160 -2.87 3.90 6.48
CA SER A 160 -2.01 4.81 5.71
C SER A 160 -2.58 6.23 5.65
N LEU A 161 -3.91 6.36 5.76
CA LEU A 161 -4.61 7.65 5.83
C LEU A 161 -4.52 8.26 7.22
N VAL A 162 -4.89 7.50 8.26
CA VAL A 162 -5.21 8.06 9.59
C VAL A 162 -4.03 8.16 10.54
N PHE A 163 -2.96 7.39 10.34
CA PHE A 163 -1.77 7.48 11.19
C PHE A 163 -0.69 8.37 10.57
N ASN A 164 0.00 9.09 11.44
CA ASN A 164 1.17 9.90 11.12
C ASN A 164 2.26 9.62 12.16
N THR A 165 3.05 8.58 11.94
CA THR A 165 4.07 8.10 12.88
C THR A 165 5.22 7.43 12.13
N ASP A 166 6.42 7.54 12.69
CA ASP A 166 7.59 6.78 12.22
C ASP A 166 7.70 5.40 12.90
N LYS A 167 6.90 5.16 13.94
CA LYS A 167 6.84 3.85 14.60
C LYS A 167 6.26 2.81 13.63
N PRO A 168 6.78 1.58 13.62
CA PRO A 168 6.24 0.52 12.78
C PRO A 168 4.77 0.24 13.12
N ILE A 169 3.93 0.18 12.08
CA ILE A 169 2.57 -0.35 12.13
C ILE A 169 2.54 -1.54 11.18
N VAL A 170 2.37 -2.75 11.71
CA VAL A 170 2.38 -3.99 10.93
C VAL A 170 1.02 -4.66 11.01
N ILE A 171 0.41 -4.92 9.87
CA ILE A 171 -0.85 -5.64 9.75
C ILE A 171 -0.53 -7.03 9.22
N ALA A 172 -0.92 -8.08 9.93
CA ALA A 172 -0.54 -9.44 9.58
C ALA A 172 -1.65 -10.44 9.94
N GLN A 173 -1.65 -11.61 9.32
CA GLN A 173 -2.54 -12.71 9.73
C GLN A 173 -1.98 -13.56 10.86
N ASN A 174 -0.67 -13.45 11.13
CA ASN A 174 0.01 -14.14 12.19
C ASN A 174 0.66 -13.14 13.15
N ALA A 175 0.29 -13.23 14.43
CA ALA A 175 0.79 -12.33 15.46
C ALA A 175 2.31 -12.39 15.66
N ALA A 176 2.91 -13.58 15.61
CA ALA A 176 4.34 -13.78 15.85
C ALA A 176 5.18 -13.14 14.75
N THR A 177 4.84 -13.39 13.48
CA THR A 177 5.55 -12.78 12.35
C THR A 177 5.33 -11.27 12.31
N GLY A 178 4.10 -10.79 12.56
CA GLY A 178 3.83 -9.36 12.66
C GLY A 178 4.65 -8.66 13.74
N ALA A 179 4.75 -9.28 14.93
CA ALA A 179 5.56 -8.77 16.03
C ALA A 179 7.05 -8.75 15.71
N ALA A 180 7.57 -9.80 15.06
CA ALA A 180 8.96 -9.82 14.61
C ALA A 180 9.27 -8.67 13.65
N ILE A 181 8.41 -8.43 12.65
CA ILE A 181 8.59 -7.30 11.72
C ILE A 181 8.46 -5.95 12.43
N ALA A 182 7.53 -5.81 13.37
CA ALA A 182 7.38 -4.56 14.13
C ALA A 182 8.58 -4.25 15.05
N GLN A 183 9.32 -5.29 15.48
CA GLN A 183 10.54 -5.15 16.29
C GLN A 183 11.79 -4.87 15.44
N ASP A 184 11.79 -5.23 14.15
CA ASP A 184 12.90 -4.93 13.23
C ASP A 184 13.10 -3.40 13.14
N PRO A 185 14.29 -2.87 13.52
CA PRO A 185 14.58 -1.45 13.41
C PRO A 185 14.41 -0.88 12.01
N SER A 186 14.59 -1.72 10.98
CA SER A 186 14.49 -1.37 9.56
C SER A 186 13.04 -1.12 9.12
N SER A 187 12.05 -1.47 9.94
CA SER A 187 10.62 -1.23 9.67
C SER A 187 10.18 0.22 9.95
N LYS A 188 11.01 1.01 10.64
CA LYS A 188 10.70 2.41 10.98
C LYS A 188 10.56 3.29 9.74
N ALA A 189 9.67 4.28 9.82
CA ALA A 189 9.43 5.28 8.76
C ALA A 189 9.06 4.70 7.38
N ARG A 190 8.53 3.48 7.32
CA ARG A 190 7.98 2.87 6.08
C ARG A 190 6.47 3.06 5.91
N GLY A 191 5.83 3.76 6.85
CA GLY A 191 4.38 3.80 6.97
C GLY A 191 3.81 2.43 7.41
N PRO A 192 2.49 2.22 7.30
CA PRO A 192 1.89 0.92 7.58
C PRO A 192 2.36 -0.15 6.60
N LEU A 193 2.66 -1.32 7.15
CA LEU A 193 3.13 -2.50 6.43
C LEU A 193 2.07 -3.58 6.53
N VAL A 194 1.79 -4.27 5.42
CA VAL A 194 0.87 -5.41 5.37
C VAL A 194 1.65 -6.65 5.01
N LEU A 195 1.57 -7.68 5.85
CA LEU A 195 2.20 -8.97 5.65
C LEU A 195 1.15 -9.99 5.17
N GLY A 196 1.30 -10.45 3.93
CA GLY A 196 0.51 -11.54 3.38
C GLY A 196 0.98 -12.91 3.87
N ASP A 197 0.15 -13.94 3.69
CA ASP A 197 0.52 -15.34 4.02
C ASP A 197 1.60 -15.90 3.09
N ASN A 198 1.84 -15.24 1.96
CA ASN A 198 2.96 -15.49 1.06
C ASN A 198 4.30 -14.95 1.58
N HIS A 199 4.33 -14.46 2.82
CA HIS A 199 5.47 -13.81 3.47
C HIS A 199 5.93 -12.50 2.84
N LEU A 200 5.26 -12.01 1.79
CA LEU A 200 5.59 -10.72 1.19
C LEU A 200 5.04 -9.57 2.04
N ILE A 201 5.85 -8.53 2.14
CA ILE A 201 5.53 -7.30 2.87
C ILE A 201 5.16 -6.23 1.84
N TYR A 202 4.00 -5.62 2.02
CA TYR A 202 3.45 -4.58 1.15
C TYR A 202 3.31 -3.27 1.91
N PRO A 203 3.47 -2.10 1.26
CA PRO A 203 3.01 -0.84 1.81
C PRO A 203 1.49 -0.90 1.99
N GLY A 204 0.95 -0.28 3.04
CA GLY A 204 -0.49 -0.29 3.32
C GLY A 204 -1.36 0.18 2.16
N VAL A 205 -0.89 1.16 1.37
CA VAL A 205 -1.61 1.62 0.16
C VAL A 205 -1.73 0.54 -0.91
N PHE A 206 -0.76 -0.37 -1.00
CA PHE A 206 -0.72 -1.46 -1.99
C PHE A 206 -0.95 -2.83 -1.35
N ALA A 207 -1.62 -2.85 -0.20
CA ALA A 207 -2.05 -4.07 0.44
C ALA A 207 -2.90 -4.91 -0.53
N PRO A 208 -2.60 -6.22 -0.67
CA PRO A 208 -3.34 -7.10 -1.56
C PRO A 208 -4.75 -7.35 -1.03
N SER A 209 -5.67 -7.60 -1.96
CA SER A 209 -7.03 -8.05 -1.67
C SER A 209 -7.00 -9.51 -1.21
N ALA A 210 -8.07 -9.97 -0.55
CA ALA A 210 -8.15 -11.37 -0.15
C ALA A 210 -8.09 -12.32 -1.34
N GLY A 211 -7.30 -13.39 -1.20
CA GLY A 211 -7.06 -14.36 -2.26
C GLY A 211 -6.00 -13.96 -3.29
N GLU A 212 -5.52 -12.71 -3.28
CA GLU A 212 -4.37 -12.32 -4.08
C GLU A 212 -3.07 -12.80 -3.45
N THR A 213 -2.33 -13.60 -4.20
CA THR A 213 -1.09 -14.22 -3.71
C THR A 213 0.16 -13.45 -4.12
N SER A 214 0.04 -12.38 -4.91
CA SER A 214 1.12 -11.45 -5.18
C SER A 214 0.59 -10.10 -5.66
N SER A 215 1.30 -9.04 -5.30
CA SER A 215 1.16 -7.70 -5.87
C SER A 215 2.56 -7.26 -6.31
N CYS A 216 2.65 -6.56 -7.43
CA CYS A 216 3.92 -6.04 -7.97
C CYS A 216 4.58 -4.99 -7.06
N ALA A 217 3.93 -4.60 -5.95
CA ALA A 217 4.37 -3.57 -5.03
C ALA A 217 4.95 -4.12 -3.71
N ALA A 218 5.30 -5.40 -3.63
CA ALA A 218 6.00 -5.93 -2.46
C ALA A 218 7.32 -5.18 -2.23
N VAL A 219 7.57 -4.76 -0.99
CA VAL A 219 8.77 -4.00 -0.59
C VAL A 219 9.75 -4.82 0.24
N GLY A 220 9.37 -6.03 0.61
CA GLY A 220 10.22 -6.96 1.30
C GLY A 220 9.57 -8.33 1.45
N ILE A 221 10.28 -9.21 2.13
CA ILE A 221 9.83 -10.54 2.48
C ILE A 221 10.20 -10.83 3.94
N ALA A 222 9.24 -11.34 4.71
CA ALA A 222 9.47 -11.81 6.06
C ALA A 222 10.06 -13.22 5.99
N SER A 223 11.11 -13.47 6.78
CA SER A 223 11.50 -14.84 7.10
C SER A 223 10.65 -15.36 8.26
N ASP A 224 10.38 -16.66 8.29
CA ASP A 224 9.67 -17.32 9.40
C ASP A 224 10.38 -17.18 10.75
N ALA A 225 11.62 -16.69 10.75
CA ALA A 225 12.55 -16.86 11.84
C ALA A 225 12.91 -15.59 12.63
N SER A 226 12.48 -14.38 12.25
CA SER A 226 12.46 -13.11 13.05
C SER A 226 12.80 -11.83 12.26
N ASN A 227 13.21 -11.92 10.99
CA ASN A 227 13.73 -10.76 10.25
C ASN A 227 13.02 -10.55 8.91
N ALA A 228 12.98 -9.30 8.44
CA ALA A 228 12.60 -8.96 7.06
C ALA A 228 13.84 -8.76 6.18
N THR A 229 13.74 -9.19 4.93
CA THR A 229 14.64 -8.76 3.85
C THR A 229 13.91 -7.70 3.03
N TRP A 230 14.45 -6.49 3.01
CA TRP A 230 13.87 -5.37 2.28
C TRP A 230 14.43 -5.29 0.86
N PHE A 231 13.56 -5.09 -0.13
CA PHE A 231 13.96 -4.93 -1.53
C PHE A 231 14.33 -3.48 -1.85
N PHE A 232 13.80 -2.54 -1.07
CA PHE A 232 13.97 -1.11 -1.26
C PHE A 232 14.29 -0.40 0.06
N GLU A 233 14.92 0.75 -0.06
CA GLU A 233 15.08 1.70 1.05
C GLU A 233 13.72 2.11 1.65
N ASN A 234 13.75 2.69 2.85
CA ASN A 234 12.54 3.14 3.51
C ASN A 234 11.82 4.20 2.65
N SER A 235 10.57 3.92 2.30
CA SER A 235 9.75 4.83 1.51
C SER A 235 8.28 4.62 1.85
N VAL A 236 7.51 5.71 1.74
CA VAL A 236 6.05 5.71 1.88
C VAL A 236 5.46 5.99 0.50
N PRO A 237 4.41 5.29 0.06
CA PRO A 237 3.76 5.54 -1.22
C PRO A 237 3.37 7.01 -1.41
N ALA A 238 3.58 7.57 -2.61
CA ALA A 238 3.39 8.99 -2.90
C ALA A 238 2.00 9.53 -2.50
N LEU A 239 0.95 8.70 -2.60
CA LEU A 239 -0.42 9.06 -2.19
C LEU A 239 -0.55 9.43 -0.70
N THR A 240 0.21 8.77 0.16
CA THR A 240 0.13 8.94 1.64
C THR A 240 1.45 9.41 2.25
N GLY A 241 2.45 9.72 1.42
CA GLY A 241 3.71 10.26 1.87
C GLY A 241 3.58 11.67 2.45
N PRO A 242 4.58 12.16 3.21
CA PRO A 242 4.51 13.44 3.90
C PRO A 242 4.21 14.64 2.98
N SER A 243 4.65 14.60 1.72
CA SER A 243 4.42 15.66 0.73
C SER A 243 3.15 15.47 -0.11
N SER A 244 2.31 14.48 0.21
CA SER A 244 1.11 14.19 -0.57
C SER A 244 0.00 15.22 -0.30
N VAL A 245 -0.93 15.35 -1.26
CA VAL A 245 -2.12 16.20 -1.11
C VAL A 245 -2.92 15.79 0.15
N ILE A 246 -3.06 14.48 0.40
CA ILE A 246 -3.74 13.96 1.59
C ILE A 246 -3.07 14.46 2.87
N LYS A 247 -1.74 14.38 2.98
CA LYS A 247 -1.04 14.75 4.22
C LYS A 247 -0.84 16.26 4.38
N GLN A 248 -0.78 17.03 3.29
CA GLN A 248 -0.57 18.48 3.33
C GLN A 248 -1.88 19.27 3.47
N ASN A 249 -2.91 18.90 2.70
CA ASN A 249 -4.15 19.68 2.61
C ASN A 249 -5.28 19.14 3.51
N TYR A 250 -5.19 17.88 3.94
CA TYR A 250 -6.24 17.18 4.70
C TYR A 250 -5.69 16.59 6.00
N THR A 251 -4.97 17.40 6.76
CA THR A 251 -4.32 17.02 8.04
C THR A 251 -5.31 16.49 9.09
N ASN A 252 -6.58 16.88 8.98
CA ASN A 252 -7.68 16.42 9.83
C ASN A 252 -8.04 14.94 9.63
N PHE A 253 -7.55 14.26 8.58
CA PHE A 253 -7.77 12.81 8.41
C PHE A 253 -7.20 11.96 9.55
N THR A 254 -6.29 12.54 10.35
CA THR A 254 -5.75 11.93 11.57
C THR A 254 -6.70 12.04 12.78
N ASN A 255 -7.83 12.72 12.63
CA ASN A 255 -8.89 12.75 13.63
C ASN A 255 -9.66 11.42 13.61
N ILE A 256 -9.39 10.61 14.63
CA ILE A 256 -9.96 9.26 14.77
C ILE A 256 -11.15 9.19 15.74
N ASP A 257 -11.41 10.26 16.50
CA ASP A 257 -12.62 10.39 17.32
C ASP A 257 -13.77 10.87 16.43
N VAL A 258 -14.52 9.91 15.90
CA VAL A 258 -15.57 10.15 14.92
C VAL A 258 -16.91 9.72 15.49
N GLN A 259 -17.86 10.66 15.50
CA GLN A 259 -19.17 10.44 16.14
C GLN A 259 -20.13 9.66 15.25
N ASN A 260 -20.01 9.79 13.93
CA ASN A 260 -20.83 9.09 12.95
C ASN A 260 -19.96 8.63 11.78
N THR A 261 -20.03 7.34 11.44
CA THR A 261 -19.38 6.81 10.24
C THR A 261 -20.32 6.98 9.04
N PRO A 262 -19.88 7.63 7.95
CA PRO A 262 -20.67 7.80 6.74
C PRO A 262 -20.95 6.46 6.09
N VAL A 263 -22.10 6.39 5.43
CA VAL A 263 -22.49 5.23 4.63
C VAL A 263 -22.02 5.47 3.21
N VAL A 264 -21.04 4.68 2.76
CA VAL A 264 -20.53 4.69 1.39
C VAL A 264 -20.66 3.28 0.82
N PRO A 265 -21.71 2.96 0.06
CA PRO A 265 -21.88 1.63 -0.53
C PRO A 265 -20.98 1.40 -1.75
N ILE A 266 -20.56 0.16 -1.95
CA ILE A 266 -19.97 -0.31 -3.21
C ILE A 266 -21.09 -0.96 -4.04
N ILE A 267 -21.24 -0.53 -5.29
CA ILE A 267 -22.26 -1.02 -6.23
C ILE A 267 -21.53 -1.52 -7.48
N TYR A 268 -21.85 -2.71 -7.96
CA TYR A 268 -21.27 -3.21 -9.22
C TYR A 268 -21.99 -2.59 -10.41
N ASP A 269 -21.27 -2.10 -11.41
CA ASP A 269 -21.85 -1.69 -12.69
C ASP A 269 -22.23 -2.96 -13.46
N GLY A 270 -23.52 -3.16 -13.73
CA GLY A 270 -24.00 -4.48 -14.17
C GLY A 270 -25.50 -4.60 -14.35
N GLY A 271 -26.17 -3.51 -14.76
CA GLY A 271 -27.62 -3.47 -14.96
C GLY A 271 -28.44 -3.11 -13.72
N TYR A 272 -27.81 -2.56 -12.67
CA TYR A 272 -28.55 -2.07 -11.51
C TYR A 272 -29.32 -0.80 -11.86
N SER A 273 -30.56 -0.73 -11.37
CA SER A 273 -31.41 0.44 -11.52
C SER A 273 -30.84 1.62 -10.73
N THR A 274 -30.82 2.80 -11.34
CA THR A 274 -30.51 4.08 -10.65
C THR A 274 -31.42 4.32 -9.44
N GLN A 275 -32.53 3.58 -9.33
CA GLN A 275 -33.41 3.58 -8.17
C GLN A 275 -32.71 3.18 -6.86
N ILE A 276 -31.68 2.33 -6.88
CA ILE A 276 -30.91 1.96 -5.68
C ILE A 276 -30.20 3.18 -5.10
N ILE A 277 -29.63 4.01 -5.97
CA ILE A 277 -28.95 5.24 -5.55
C ILE A 277 -29.96 6.21 -4.95
N SER A 278 -31.12 6.36 -5.60
CA SER A 278 -32.19 7.23 -5.10
C SER A 278 -32.84 6.75 -3.80
N SER A 279 -32.76 5.44 -3.48
CA SER A 279 -33.35 4.88 -2.25
C SER A 279 -32.42 5.00 -1.05
N LEU A 280 -31.10 5.11 -1.24
CA LEU A 280 -30.11 5.35 -0.19
C LEU A 280 -29.84 6.86 0.01
N THR A 281 -30.87 7.60 0.40
CA THR A 281 -30.77 9.07 0.62
C THR A 281 -29.82 9.49 1.74
N SER A 282 -29.45 8.58 2.65
CA SER A 282 -28.50 8.81 3.73
C SER A 282 -27.05 8.51 3.35
N ALA A 283 -26.78 8.05 2.12
CA ALA A 283 -25.42 7.76 1.68
C ALA A 283 -24.62 9.06 1.53
N SER A 284 -23.37 9.06 2.00
CA SER A 284 -22.45 10.20 1.86
C SER A 284 -21.73 10.18 0.51
N GLY A 285 -21.89 9.11 -0.26
CA GLY A 285 -21.37 8.91 -1.60
C GLY A 285 -21.46 7.44 -2.00
N PHE A 286 -21.08 7.13 -3.23
CA PHE A 286 -21.11 5.77 -3.77
C PHE A 286 -19.79 5.44 -4.46
N VAL A 287 -19.38 4.18 -4.34
CA VAL A 287 -18.32 3.61 -5.18
C VAL A 287 -18.97 2.66 -6.18
N ILE A 288 -18.69 2.87 -7.46
CA ILE A 288 -19.18 2.05 -8.54
C ILE A 288 -18.02 1.19 -9.05
N VAL A 289 -18.20 -0.12 -9.05
CA VAL A 289 -17.24 -1.05 -9.66
C VAL A 289 -17.51 -1.07 -11.15
N SER A 290 -16.62 -0.46 -11.92
CA SER A 290 -16.70 -0.42 -13.38
C SER A 290 -16.73 -1.83 -13.96
N SER A 291 -17.58 -2.08 -14.96
CA SER A 291 -17.72 -3.39 -15.64
C SER A 291 -16.66 -3.64 -16.73
N GLY A 292 -15.55 -2.90 -16.68
CA GLY A 292 -14.44 -2.93 -17.62
C GLY A 292 -13.70 -1.59 -17.62
N VAL A 293 -12.87 -1.36 -18.62
CA VAL A 293 -12.06 -0.12 -18.73
C VAL A 293 -12.86 1.12 -19.18
N ASN A 294 -14.19 1.06 -19.30
CA ASN A 294 -14.97 2.21 -19.76
C ASN A 294 -16.43 2.19 -19.28
N SER A 295 -16.74 3.00 -18.27
CA SER A 295 -18.07 3.25 -17.72
C SER A 295 -18.66 4.60 -18.14
N THR A 296 -18.12 5.26 -19.19
CA THR A 296 -18.57 6.61 -19.64
C THR A 296 -20.06 6.70 -19.98
N THR A 297 -20.70 5.57 -20.28
CA THR A 297 -22.14 5.49 -20.60
C THR A 297 -23.03 5.21 -19.39
N SER A 298 -22.46 5.09 -18.18
CA SER A 298 -23.21 4.81 -16.97
C SER A 298 -24.15 5.96 -16.62
N SER A 299 -25.43 5.63 -16.41
CA SER A 299 -26.47 6.61 -16.03
C SER A 299 -26.35 7.11 -14.58
N ILE A 300 -25.39 6.57 -13.83
CA ILE A 300 -25.16 6.81 -12.41
C ILE A 300 -24.40 8.13 -12.15
N GLY A 301 -23.91 8.84 -13.18
CA GLY A 301 -23.07 10.03 -12.99
C GLY A 301 -23.77 11.32 -12.52
N ASN A 302 -25.09 11.42 -12.66
CA ASN A 302 -25.85 12.64 -12.37
C ASN A 302 -26.57 12.58 -11.02
N THR A 303 -25.82 12.62 -9.91
CA THR A 303 -26.39 12.56 -8.56
C THR A 303 -25.95 13.74 -7.71
N SER A 304 -26.68 14.02 -6.63
CA SER A 304 -26.35 15.08 -5.66
C SER A 304 -25.23 14.68 -4.69
N VAL A 305 -24.81 13.42 -4.69
CA VAL A 305 -23.74 12.90 -3.82
C VAL A 305 -22.54 12.49 -4.67
N PRO A 306 -21.33 12.47 -4.09
CA PRO A 306 -20.13 12.03 -4.81
C PRO A 306 -20.26 10.58 -5.28
N VAL A 307 -19.83 10.34 -6.52
CA VAL A 307 -19.77 9.01 -7.14
C VAL A 307 -18.34 8.77 -7.60
N VAL A 308 -17.73 7.71 -7.07
CA VAL A 308 -16.36 7.30 -7.42
C VAL A 308 -16.42 6.01 -8.24
N PHE A 309 -15.78 5.99 -9.40
CA PHE A 309 -15.66 4.78 -10.22
C PHE A 309 -14.29 4.13 -9.99
N ALA A 310 -14.31 2.85 -9.62
CA ALA A 310 -13.12 2.03 -9.41
C ALA A 310 -13.23 0.74 -10.20
N GLU A 311 -12.09 0.17 -10.60
CA GLU A 311 -12.06 -1.14 -11.24
C GLU A 311 -11.79 -2.23 -10.19
N GLY A 312 -12.65 -3.23 -10.15
CA GLY A 312 -12.46 -4.43 -9.34
C GLY A 312 -11.67 -5.49 -10.10
N GLY A 313 -11.00 -6.37 -9.39
CA GLY A 313 -10.18 -7.42 -10.00
C GLY A 313 -8.90 -7.62 -9.23
N SER A 314 -8.04 -8.48 -9.77
CA SER A 314 -6.73 -8.75 -9.19
C SER A 314 -5.63 -7.93 -9.88
N GLY A 315 -4.76 -7.30 -9.10
CA GLY A 315 -3.66 -6.46 -9.57
C GLY A 315 -3.96 -4.97 -9.51
N LEU A 316 -3.03 -4.17 -10.06
CA LEU A 316 -3.16 -2.72 -10.16
C LEU A 316 -3.84 -2.36 -11.48
N HIS A 317 -5.11 -1.97 -11.40
CA HIS A 317 -5.86 -1.38 -12.50
C HIS A 317 -5.80 0.15 -12.39
N PHE A 318 -6.11 0.87 -13.47
CA PHE A 318 -6.17 2.33 -13.44
C PHE A 318 -7.44 2.80 -14.14
N VAL A 319 -8.24 3.59 -13.44
CA VAL A 319 -9.43 4.27 -13.97
C VAL A 319 -9.11 5.75 -14.12
N GLY A 320 -9.13 6.26 -15.34
CA GLY A 320 -8.89 7.66 -15.66
C GLY A 320 -10.17 8.47 -15.85
N ASP A 321 -10.02 9.78 -16.08
CA ASP A 321 -11.13 10.68 -16.39
C ASP A 321 -11.85 10.29 -17.69
N GLU A 322 -11.12 9.71 -18.64
CA GLU A 322 -11.62 9.19 -19.90
C GLU A 322 -12.51 7.94 -19.77
N ASP A 323 -12.46 7.27 -18.61
CA ASP A 323 -13.15 5.99 -18.38
C ASP A 323 -14.46 6.16 -17.61
N VAL A 324 -14.76 7.37 -17.14
CA VAL A 324 -15.87 7.64 -16.22
C VAL A 324 -16.83 8.70 -16.76
N PRO A 325 -18.11 8.72 -16.36
CA PRO A 325 -19.03 9.78 -16.74
C PRO A 325 -18.55 11.16 -16.25
N GLN A 326 -18.84 12.20 -17.02
CA GLN A 326 -18.52 13.58 -16.62
C GLN A 326 -19.16 13.92 -15.28
N GLY A 327 -18.41 14.62 -14.41
CA GLY A 327 -18.88 15.04 -13.08
C GLY A 327 -18.70 13.99 -11.97
N THR A 328 -18.26 12.78 -12.31
CA THR A 328 -17.92 11.71 -11.35
C THR A 328 -16.43 11.75 -11.00
N ILE A 329 -15.96 10.87 -10.13
CA ILE A 329 -14.57 10.83 -9.67
C ILE A 329 -13.93 9.51 -10.11
N PRO A 330 -12.87 9.52 -10.92
CA PRO A 330 -12.09 8.31 -11.15
C PRO A 330 -11.30 7.93 -9.90
N ALA A 331 -11.21 6.63 -9.57
CA ALA A 331 -10.46 6.17 -8.40
C ALA A 331 -8.95 6.04 -8.64
N GLY A 332 -8.49 6.28 -9.88
CA GLY A 332 -7.12 6.01 -10.28
C GLY A 332 -6.80 4.53 -10.12
N TYR A 333 -5.75 4.23 -9.37
CA TYR A 333 -5.33 2.86 -9.07
C TYR A 333 -5.91 2.27 -7.79
N LEU A 334 -6.86 2.94 -7.14
CA LEU A 334 -7.49 2.42 -5.93
C LEU A 334 -8.57 1.39 -6.29
N SER A 335 -8.53 0.24 -5.62
CA SER A 335 -9.60 -0.75 -5.68
C SER A 335 -10.92 -0.17 -5.13
N PRO A 336 -12.06 -0.82 -5.37
CA PRO A 336 -13.34 -0.37 -4.82
C PRO A 336 -13.34 -0.26 -3.28
N VAL A 337 -12.65 -1.16 -2.58
CA VAL A 337 -12.53 -1.14 -1.11
C VAL A 337 -11.71 0.07 -0.66
N LYS A 338 -10.56 0.32 -1.30
CA LYS A 338 -9.72 1.48 -0.99
C LYS A 338 -10.44 2.79 -1.30
N ALA A 339 -11.14 2.85 -2.43
CA ALA A 339 -11.94 4.01 -2.82
C ALA A 339 -13.08 4.30 -1.82
N GLN A 340 -13.76 3.25 -1.36
CA GLN A 340 -14.80 3.35 -0.34
C GLN A 340 -14.24 3.93 0.96
N ILE A 341 -13.08 3.44 1.39
CA ILE A 341 -12.42 3.92 2.60
C ILE A 341 -12.00 5.38 2.47
N LEU A 342 -11.35 5.76 1.36
CA LEU A 342 -10.93 7.15 1.14
C LEU A 342 -12.12 8.10 1.14
N LEU A 343 -13.20 7.75 0.42
CA LEU A 343 -14.42 8.53 0.39
C LEU A 343 -15.10 8.60 1.77
N SER A 344 -15.07 7.52 2.53
CA SER A 344 -15.60 7.50 3.90
C SER A 344 -14.79 8.40 4.82
N VAL A 345 -13.46 8.30 4.81
CA VAL A 345 -12.58 9.17 5.61
C VAL A 345 -12.78 10.64 5.24
N ALA A 346 -12.87 10.95 3.94
CA ALA A 346 -13.16 12.29 3.44
C ALA A 346 -14.50 12.83 3.95
N ALA A 347 -15.55 12.03 3.87
CA ALA A 347 -16.90 12.40 4.29
C ALA A 347 -17.00 12.64 5.81
N VAL A 348 -16.40 11.78 6.65
CA VAL A 348 -16.31 12.02 8.12
C VAL A 348 -15.65 13.36 8.42
N ASN A 349 -14.64 13.70 7.63
CA ASN A 349 -13.81 14.88 7.81
C ASN A 349 -14.34 16.13 7.08
N GLY A 350 -15.59 16.09 6.61
CA GLY A 350 -16.29 17.23 6.02
C GLY A 350 -15.84 17.58 4.60
N VAL A 351 -15.11 16.69 3.91
CA VAL A 351 -14.71 16.89 2.52
C VAL A 351 -15.81 16.32 1.62
N SER A 352 -16.52 17.21 0.92
CA SER A 352 -17.70 16.84 0.12
C SER A 352 -17.76 17.47 -1.26
N SER A 353 -16.95 18.50 -1.56
CA SER A 353 -16.95 19.11 -2.90
C SER A 353 -16.27 18.19 -3.91
N SER A 354 -16.82 18.13 -5.12
CA SER A 354 -16.29 17.25 -6.18
C SER A 354 -14.82 17.55 -6.48
N ASP A 355 -14.42 18.83 -6.57
CA ASP A 355 -13.02 19.20 -6.84
C ASP A 355 -12.06 18.78 -5.72
N ALA A 356 -12.46 18.95 -4.45
CA ALA A 356 -11.65 18.53 -3.32
C ALA A 356 -11.53 17.00 -3.29
N LEU A 357 -12.63 16.28 -3.50
CA LEU A 357 -12.62 14.83 -3.58
C LEU A 357 -11.76 14.34 -4.74
N ARG A 358 -11.90 14.92 -5.95
CA ARG A 358 -11.05 14.61 -7.10
C ARG A 358 -9.56 14.78 -6.80
N SER A 359 -9.18 15.79 -6.01
CA SER A 359 -7.77 15.98 -5.60
C SER A 359 -7.21 14.91 -4.66
N LEU A 360 -8.08 14.10 -4.02
CA LEU A 360 -7.68 13.01 -3.13
C LEU A 360 -7.37 11.72 -3.87
N PHE A 361 -8.04 11.48 -5.00
CA PHE A 361 -7.90 10.25 -5.76
C PHE A 361 -6.70 10.38 -6.74
N PRO A 362 -5.87 9.32 -6.87
CA PRO A 362 -4.64 9.37 -7.65
C PRO A 362 -4.79 9.24 -9.16
#